data_AF-J9G043-F1
#
_entry.id   AF-J9G043-F1
#
_cell.length_a   1.000
_cell.length_b   1.000
_cell.length_c   1.000
_cell.angle_alpha   90.00
_cell.angle_beta   90.00
_cell.angle_gamma   90.00
#
_symmetry.space_group_name_H-M   'P 1'
#
loop_
_entity.id
_entity.type
_entity.pdbx_description
1 polymer ?
#
loop_
_entity_poly.entity_id
_entity_poly.type
_entity_poly.pdbx_seq_one_letter_code
_entity_poly.pdbx_strand_id
1 'polypeptide(L)'
;MPAAIFRTELGAYRKVLTLEELISLRCRYGISIAAIVHRAKDLGIISVSYYNEIFDKYIHSNLMEEGWGHYPIEEHTDRFDRLLKRCVAEGYLTVEEAALNVKVKPNEYKCKLTLL
;
A
#
# COMPACT_ATOMS: atom_id res chain seq x y z
N MET A 1 3.36 -5.38 6.32
CA MET A 1 2.44 -5.15 7.47
C MET A 1 3.16 -5.30 8.80
N PRO A 2 2.96 -4.39 9.78
CA PRO A 2 3.53 -4.53 11.12
C PRO A 2 3.12 -5.83 11.82
N ALA A 3 4.03 -6.41 12.61
CA ALA A 3 3.83 -7.72 13.24
C ALA A 3 2.63 -7.74 14.22
N ALA A 4 2.43 -6.65 14.97
CA ALA A 4 1.33 -6.53 15.93
C ALA A 4 -0.04 -6.63 15.25
N ILE A 5 -0.27 -5.83 14.21
CA ILE A 5 -1.53 -5.84 13.43
C ILE A 5 -1.75 -7.23 12.81
N PHE A 6 -0.70 -7.85 12.28
CA PHE A 6 -0.80 -9.16 11.64
C PHE A 6 -1.21 -10.27 12.60
N ARG A 7 -0.71 -10.24 13.83
CA ARG A 7 -1.11 -11.19 14.89
C ARG A 7 -2.52 -10.94 15.39
N THR A 8 -3.00 -9.70 15.39
CA THR A 8 -4.40 -9.39 15.72
C THR A 8 -5.36 -9.95 14.67
N GLU A 9 -5.00 -9.85 13.39
CA GLU A 9 -5.85 -10.29 12.28
C GLU A 9 -5.87 -11.82 12.11
N LEU A 10 -4.72 -12.48 12.13
CA LEU A 10 -4.59 -13.92 11.84
C LEU A 10 -4.33 -14.80 13.07
N GLY A 11 -4.04 -14.19 14.22
CA GLY A 11 -3.65 -14.88 15.44
C GLY A 11 -2.15 -15.22 15.49
N ALA A 12 -1.78 -16.00 16.51
CA ALA A 12 -0.40 -16.41 16.75
C ALA A 12 0.03 -17.65 15.94
N TYR A 13 -0.91 -18.54 15.62
CA TYR A 13 -0.63 -19.79 14.90
C TYR A 13 -1.86 -20.25 14.10
N ARG A 14 -1.63 -20.72 12.87
CA ARG A 14 -2.65 -21.23 11.96
C ARG A 14 -2.16 -22.50 11.27
N LYS A 15 -3.06 -23.48 11.17
CA LYS A 15 -2.80 -24.72 10.42
C LYS A 15 -3.18 -24.60 8.95
N VAL A 16 -4.26 -23.86 8.66
CA VAL A 16 -4.79 -23.64 7.31
C VAL A 16 -5.26 -22.18 7.20
N LEU A 17 -5.04 -21.57 6.05
CA LEU A 17 -5.55 -20.26 5.65
C LEU A 17 -6.57 -20.44 4.54
N THR A 18 -7.67 -19.67 4.56
CA THR A 18 -8.66 -19.69 3.47
C THR A 18 -8.37 -18.55 2.50
N LEU A 19 -8.69 -18.76 1.22
CA LEU A 19 -8.48 -17.71 0.20
C LEU A 19 -9.33 -16.46 0.50
N GLU A 20 -10.56 -16.63 0.99
CA GLU A 20 -11.46 -15.52 1.35
C GLU A 20 -10.90 -14.64 2.48
N GLU A 21 -10.26 -15.24 3.49
CA GLU A 21 -9.58 -14.51 4.58
C GLU A 21 -8.44 -13.64 4.02
N LEU A 22 -7.68 -14.18 3.06
CA LEU A 22 -6.58 -13.47 2.40
C LEU A 22 -7.08 -12.35 1.48
N ILE A 23 -8.16 -12.59 0.72
CA ILE A 23 -8.81 -11.57 -0.12
C ILE A 23 -9.34 -10.42 0.77
N SER A 24 -9.97 -10.74 1.91
CA SER A 24 -10.44 -9.73 2.86
C SER A 24 -9.30 -8.84 3.38
N LEU A 25 -8.15 -9.44 3.71
CA LEU A 25 -6.97 -8.69 4.14
C LEU A 25 -6.40 -7.82 3.02
N ARG A 26 -6.33 -8.34 1.79
CA ARG A 26 -5.92 -7.57 0.62
C ARG A 26 -6.81 -6.36 0.40
N CYS A 27 -8.13 -6.53 0.40
CA CYS A 27 -9.08 -5.45 0.18
C CYS A 27 -9.01 -4.38 1.29
N ARG A 28 -8.67 -4.77 2.52
CA ARG A 28 -8.55 -3.82 3.65
C ARG A 28 -7.24 -3.05 3.68
N TYR A 29 -6.13 -3.68 3.34
CA TYR A 29 -4.79 -3.10 3.52
C TYR A 29 -4.05 -2.80 2.22
N GLY A 30 -4.57 -3.23 1.07
CA GLY A 30 -3.92 -3.06 -0.24
C GLY A 30 -2.62 -3.85 -0.40
N ILE A 31 -2.53 -4.99 0.29
CA ILE A 31 -1.34 -5.87 0.26
C ILE A 31 -1.64 -7.08 -0.63
N SER A 32 -0.67 -7.50 -1.45
CA SER A 32 -0.80 -8.72 -2.25
C SER A 32 -0.99 -9.97 -1.38
N ILE A 33 -1.71 -10.95 -1.90
CA ILE A 33 -1.95 -12.21 -1.18
C ILE A 33 -0.63 -12.94 -0.94
N ALA A 34 0.24 -12.98 -1.94
CA ALA A 34 1.58 -13.54 -1.81
C ALA A 34 2.36 -12.88 -0.66
N ALA A 35 2.32 -11.54 -0.54
CA ALA A 35 2.99 -10.84 0.54
C ALA A 35 2.38 -11.15 1.91
N ILE A 36 1.06 -11.36 2.01
CA ILE A 36 0.41 -11.79 3.26
C ILE A 36 0.90 -13.19 3.65
N VAL A 37 0.91 -14.15 2.72
CA VAL A 37 1.34 -15.53 2.97
C VAL A 37 2.83 -15.57 3.36
N HIS A 38 3.68 -14.83 2.66
CA HIS A 38 5.09 -14.63 3.04
C HIS A 38 5.23 -14.05 4.44
N ARG A 39 4.45 -13.02 4.76
CA ARG A 39 4.49 -12.38 6.07
C ARG A 39 4.04 -13.32 7.20
N ALA A 40 3.05 -14.18 6.95
CA ALA A 40 2.61 -15.19 7.90
C ALA A 40 3.72 -16.20 8.21
N LYS A 41 4.49 -16.61 7.20
CA LYS A 41 5.67 -17.46 7.38
C LYS A 41 6.75 -16.75 8.19
N ASP A 42 7.09 -15.51 7.85
CA ASP A 42 8.14 -14.73 8.55
C ASP A 42 7.83 -14.53 10.03
N LEU A 43 6.55 -14.41 10.38
CA LEU A 43 6.09 -14.24 11.76
C LEU A 43 5.89 -15.56 12.50
N GLY A 44 6.11 -16.71 11.84
CA GLY A 44 5.93 -18.05 12.40
C GLY A 44 4.48 -18.46 12.62
N ILE A 45 3.52 -17.78 11.97
CA ILE A 45 2.09 -18.09 12.10
C ILE A 45 1.75 -19.36 11.33
N ILE A 46 2.43 -19.59 10.20
CA ILE A 46 2.34 -20.82 9.40
C ILE A 46 3.69 -21.51 9.32
N SER A 47 3.69 -22.83 9.10
CA SER A 47 4.92 -23.58 8.87
C SER A 47 5.52 -23.30 7.50
N VAL A 48 6.84 -23.49 7.37
CA VAL A 48 7.55 -23.36 6.09
C VAL A 48 7.06 -24.40 5.07
N SER A 49 6.72 -25.61 5.52
CA SER A 49 6.17 -26.66 4.65
C SER A 49 4.83 -26.25 4.04
N TYR A 50 3.92 -25.70 4.86
CA TYR A 50 2.61 -25.24 4.40
C TYR A 50 2.74 -24.01 3.50
N TYR A 51 3.67 -23.11 3.81
CA TYR A 51 4.01 -21.98 2.95
C TYR A 51 4.41 -22.44 1.54
N ASN A 52 5.33 -23.41 1.42
CA ASN A 52 5.78 -23.91 0.12
C ASN A 52 4.61 -24.54 -0.65
N GLU A 53 3.77 -25.32 0.03
CA GLU A 53 2.59 -25.94 -0.58
C GLU A 53 1.61 -24.91 -1.15
N ILE A 54 1.28 -23.85 -0.39
CA ILE A 54 0.41 -22.77 -0.87
C ILE A 54 1.07 -22.07 -2.06
N PHE A 55 2.36 -21.77 -1.95
CA PHE A 55 3.07 -21.00 -2.96
C PHE A 55 3.07 -21.72 -4.30
N ASP A 56 3.42 -23.01 -4.30
CA ASP A 56 3.50 -23.82 -5.52
C ASP A 56 2.12 -24.09 -6.13
N LYS A 57 1.08 -24.32 -5.30
CA LYS A 57 -0.26 -24.65 -5.80
C LYS A 57 -1.05 -23.44 -6.30
N TYR A 58 -0.98 -22.31 -5.59
CA TYR A 58 -1.88 -21.18 -5.81
C TYR A 58 -1.19 -19.90 -6.28
N ILE A 59 -0.05 -19.55 -5.67
CA ILE A 59 0.61 -18.26 -5.97
C ILE A 59 1.39 -18.35 -7.29
N HIS A 60 2.09 -19.46 -7.52
CA HIS A 60 2.88 -19.64 -8.74
C HIS A 60 2.00 -19.72 -9.99
N SER A 61 0.78 -20.24 -9.87
CA SER A 61 -0.19 -20.33 -10.97
C SER A 61 -0.93 -19.02 -11.25
N ASN A 62 -0.95 -18.07 -10.31
CA ASN A 62 -1.63 -16.78 -10.45
C ASN A 62 -0.76 -15.62 -9.93
N LEU A 63 0.35 -15.34 -10.61
CA LEU A 63 1.31 -14.28 -10.23
C LEU A 63 0.71 -12.87 -10.26
N MET A 64 -0.25 -12.63 -11.16
CA MET A 64 -0.96 -11.34 -11.26
C MET A 64 -2.09 -11.21 -10.23
N GLU A 65 -2.38 -12.29 -9.50
CA GLU A 65 -3.44 -12.36 -8.50
C GLU A 65 -4.80 -11.92 -9.07
N GLU A 66 -5.09 -12.32 -10.32
CA GLU A 66 -6.33 -12.01 -11.00
C GLU A 66 -7.51 -12.68 -10.29
N GLY A 67 -8.61 -11.95 -10.09
CA GLY A 67 -9.79 -12.44 -9.39
C GLY A 67 -9.68 -12.48 -7.86
N TRP A 68 -8.57 -12.05 -7.27
CA TRP A 68 -8.36 -12.03 -5.81
C TRP A 68 -8.70 -10.69 -5.16
N GLY A 69 -9.62 -9.93 -5.76
CA GLY A 69 -10.03 -8.61 -5.28
C GLY A 69 -8.97 -7.53 -5.45
N HIS A 70 -9.32 -6.29 -5.09
CA HIS A 70 -8.44 -5.14 -5.17
C HIS A 70 -8.71 -4.18 -4.00
N TYR A 71 -7.73 -3.33 -3.69
CA TYR A 71 -7.92 -2.27 -2.72
C TYR A 71 -8.92 -1.25 -3.28
N PRO A 72 -10.04 -0.96 -2.60
CA PRO A 72 -11.11 -0.18 -3.21
C PRO A 72 -10.77 1.30 -3.42
N ILE A 73 -9.70 1.80 -2.81
CA ILE A 73 -9.30 3.20 -2.93
C ILE A 73 -8.31 3.34 -4.08
N GLU A 74 -8.60 4.24 -5.00
CA GLU A 74 -7.72 4.56 -6.12
C GLU A 74 -6.43 5.23 -5.65
N GLU A 75 -5.32 4.87 -6.28
CA GLU A 75 -4.04 5.51 -6.03
C GLU A 75 -3.98 6.85 -6.77
N HIS A 76 -3.73 7.94 -6.03
CA HIS A 76 -3.51 9.27 -6.59
C HIS A 76 -2.07 9.73 -6.34
N THR A 77 -1.44 10.29 -7.36
CA THR A 77 -0.05 10.77 -7.28
C THR A 77 0.00 12.23 -6.81
N ASP A 78 0.12 12.44 -5.50
CA ASP A 78 0.29 13.78 -4.91
C ASP A 78 1.76 14.15 -4.67
N ARG A 79 2.69 13.26 -5.05
CA ARG A 79 4.12 13.42 -4.75
C ARG A 79 4.68 14.71 -5.33
N PHE A 80 4.35 15.01 -6.58
CA PHE A 80 4.88 16.18 -7.27
C PHE A 80 4.39 17.49 -6.62
N ASP A 81 3.10 17.58 -6.33
CA ASP A 81 2.52 18.74 -5.64
C ASP A 81 3.12 18.93 -4.24
N ARG A 82 3.31 17.83 -3.49
CA ARG A 82 3.97 17.86 -2.18
C ARG A 82 5.42 18.36 -2.25
N LEU A 83 6.17 17.98 -3.29
CA LEU A 83 7.54 18.44 -3.50
C LEU A 83 7.57 19.94 -3.83
N LEU A 84 6.68 20.42 -4.69
CA LEU A 84 6.60 21.85 -5.01
C LEU A 84 6.25 22.69 -3.79
N LYS A 85 5.27 22.26 -2.98
CA LYS A 85 4.94 22.91 -1.70
C LYS A 85 6.15 22.99 -0.77
N ARG A 86 6.94 21.92 -0.70
CA ARG A 86 8.20 21.90 0.07
C ARG A 86 9.24 22.87 -0.49
N CYS A 87 9.44 22.91 -1.80
CA CYS A 87 10.38 23.84 -2.44
C CYS A 87 9.99 25.31 -2.17
N VAL A 88 8.70 25.63 -2.20
CA VAL A 88 8.20 26.97 -1.86
C VAL A 88 8.42 27.28 -0.39
N ALA A 89 8.16 26.33 0.52
CA ALA A 89 8.38 26.50 1.95
C ALA A 89 9.87 26.66 2.31
N GLU A 90 10.77 25.95 1.62
CA GLU A 90 12.23 26.03 1.81
C GLU A 90 12.86 27.21 1.03
N GLY A 91 12.07 27.95 0.22
CA GLY A 91 12.54 29.13 -0.52
C GLY A 91 13.32 28.83 -1.81
N TYR A 92 13.27 27.59 -2.32
CA TYR A 92 13.89 27.21 -3.60
C TYR A 92 13.10 27.70 -4.81
N LEU A 93 11.79 27.88 -4.69
CA LEU A 93 10.90 28.33 -5.76
C LEU A 93 9.94 29.40 -5.24
N THR A 94 9.52 30.32 -6.12
CA THR A 94 8.41 31.22 -5.80
C THR A 94 7.06 30.54 -6.01
N VAL A 95 6.00 31.15 -5.47
CA VAL A 95 4.62 30.65 -5.62
C VAL A 95 4.20 30.62 -7.09
N GLU A 96 4.67 31.60 -7.89
CA GLU A 96 4.38 31.69 -9.31
C GLU A 96 5.05 30.57 -10.11
N GLU A 97 6.32 30.28 -9.80
CA GLU A 97 7.08 29.20 -10.44
C GLU A 97 6.48 27.82 -10.11
N ALA A 98 6.07 27.61 -8.87
CA ALA A 98 5.39 26.39 -8.46
C ALA A 98 4.02 26.25 -9.15
N ALA A 99 3.24 27.33 -9.23
CA ALA A 99 1.94 27.34 -9.91
C ALA A 99 2.07 27.04 -11.41
N LEU A 100 3.12 27.55 -12.07
CA LEU A 100 3.41 27.26 -13.46
C LEU A 100 3.66 25.76 -13.70
N ASN A 101 4.40 25.10 -12.80
CA ASN A 101 4.70 23.66 -12.89
C ASN A 101 3.45 22.79 -12.73
N VAL A 102 2.47 23.21 -11.92
CA VAL A 102 1.18 22.51 -11.73
C VAL A 102 0.15 22.90 -12.81
N LYS A 103 0.46 23.88 -13.66
CA LYS A 103 -0.46 24.47 -14.66
C LYS A 103 -1.73 25.05 -14.02
N VAL A 104 -1.60 25.62 -12.83
CA VAL A 104 -2.68 26.23 -12.05
C VAL A 104 -2.42 27.73 -11.92
N LYS A 105 -3.47 28.53 -11.76
CA LYS A 105 -3.31 29.99 -11.55
C LYS A 105 -2.61 30.25 -10.20
N PRO A 106 -1.68 31.22 -10.10
CA PRO A 106 -0.95 31.50 -8.86
C PRO A 106 -1.86 31.78 -7.65
N ASN A 107 -2.97 32.49 -7.84
CA ASN A 107 -3.93 32.77 -6.78
C ASN A 107 -4.58 31.49 -6.22
N GLU A 108 -4.89 30.51 -7.07
CA GLU A 108 -5.48 29.25 -6.65
C GLU A 108 -4.44 28.37 -5.94
N TYR A 109 -3.18 28.41 -6.40
CA TYR A 109 -2.08 27.69 -5.76
C TYR A 109 -1.77 28.25 -4.37
N LYS A 110 -1.82 29.58 -4.22
CA LYS A 110 -1.65 30.27 -2.93
C LYS A 110 -2.72 29.86 -1.91
N CYS A 111 -3.97 29.65 -2.32
CA CYS A 111 -5.02 29.14 -1.44
C CYS A 111 -4.77 27.71 -0.95
N LYS A 112 -4.03 26.90 -1.72
CA LYS A 112 -3.67 25.51 -1.37
C LYS A 112 -2.39 25.43 -0.52
N LEU A 113 -1.73 26.56 -0.25
CA LEU A 113 -0.44 26.63 0.41
C LEU A 113 -0.56 27.49 1.68
N THR A 114 -0.60 26.84 2.83
CA THR A 114 -0.59 27.50 4.15
C THR A 114 0.72 27.15 4.84
N LEU A 115 1.55 28.16 5.09
CA LEU A 115 2.75 28.02 5.91
C LEU A 115 2.32 28.12 7.38
N LEU A 116 2.71 27.13 8.17
CA LEU A 116 2.55 27.09 9.63
C LEU A 116 3.82 27.64 10.29
#